data_AF-A0A3C2B3J5-F1
#
_entry.id   AF-A0A3C2B3J5-F1
#
_cell.length_a   1.000
_cell.length_b   1.000
_cell.length_c   1.000
_cell.angle_alpha   90.00
_cell.angle_beta   90.00
_cell.angle_gamma   90.00
#
_symmetry.space_group_name_H-M   'P 1'
#
loop_
_entity.id
_entity.type
_entity.pdbx_description
1 polymer ?
#
loop_
_entity_poly.entity_id
_entity_poly.type
_entity_poly.pdbx_seq_one_letter_code
_entity_poly.pdbx_strand_id
1 'polypeptide(L)'
;MATGAPSSFSKHPAHAPLLSSTARAKLRRRQYGLAIAAVAACASLLAAVAFTLPSHPTSPRPTSVQPGDAVRWLARAGLSPSALAAAGVDGAQGNAVIASAAAYLGEHGGTLDAAESRVFEARAAAEARLASLRSAEARTEELFELQSLQASLATAERAMQEALAAFRQVTLASLTPPQVATLATIRESTLFGLPMEYRVAPRAEAEQVALRDALANLRIARQRGIEADAACAATVRNARTAEVEAAAASLAQNLQPLHAAWNAALGR
;
A
#
# COMPACT_ATOMS: atom_id res chain seq x y z
N MET A 1 30.43 -9.21 -82.02
CA MET A 1 29.83 -10.54 -82.26
C MET A 1 30.28 -11.48 -81.16
N ALA A 2 29.30 -12.10 -80.48
CA ALA A 2 29.30 -13.41 -79.81
C ALA A 2 30.46 -13.86 -78.88
N THR A 3 30.03 -14.64 -77.87
CA THR A 3 30.78 -15.58 -77.01
C THR A 3 31.55 -14.95 -75.85
N GLY A 4 31.52 -15.46 -74.62
CA GLY A 4 30.94 -16.67 -74.04
C GLY A 4 31.37 -16.71 -72.56
N ALA A 5 30.51 -17.23 -71.67
CA ALA A 5 30.72 -17.30 -70.22
C ALA A 5 31.93 -18.18 -69.82
N PRO A 6 32.47 -18.00 -68.59
CA PRO A 6 32.27 -19.08 -67.61
C PRO A 6 32.05 -18.63 -66.15
N SER A 7 30.94 -19.11 -65.60
CA SER A 7 30.78 -19.79 -64.30
C SER A 7 31.83 -19.55 -63.19
N SER A 8 31.40 -18.84 -62.14
CA SER A 8 32.02 -18.88 -60.81
C SER A 8 31.05 -19.43 -59.77
N PHE A 9 31.40 -20.61 -59.27
CA PHE A 9 30.78 -21.39 -58.21
C PHE A 9 30.49 -20.58 -56.94
N SER A 10 29.22 -20.50 -56.53
CA SER A 10 28.82 -20.02 -55.21
C SER A 10 28.87 -21.16 -54.20
N LYS A 11 29.84 -21.11 -53.28
CA LYS A 11 29.96 -22.04 -52.16
C LYS A 11 29.00 -21.58 -51.05
N HIS A 12 27.83 -22.19 -50.96
CA HIS A 12 26.90 -22.00 -49.86
C HIS A 12 27.54 -22.46 -48.53
N PRO A 13 27.63 -21.61 -47.50
CA PRO A 13 27.97 -22.06 -46.15
C PRO A 13 26.80 -22.88 -45.59
N ALA A 14 27.12 -24.07 -45.11
CA ALA A 14 26.20 -24.98 -44.45
C ALA A 14 25.48 -24.27 -43.29
N HIS A 15 24.16 -24.27 -43.33
CA HIS A 15 23.30 -23.81 -42.26
C HIS A 15 23.55 -24.65 -41.00
N ALA A 16 24.12 -24.02 -39.97
CA ALA A 16 24.08 -24.55 -38.61
C ALA A 16 22.61 -24.58 -38.13
N PRO A 17 22.13 -25.69 -37.53
CA PRO A 17 20.78 -25.77 -37.02
C PRO A 17 20.61 -24.78 -35.86
N LEU A 18 19.78 -23.76 -36.08
CA LEU A 18 19.30 -22.86 -35.03
C LEU A 18 18.46 -23.69 -34.05
N LEU A 19 19.11 -24.11 -32.96
CA LEU A 19 18.44 -24.64 -31.77
C LEU A 19 17.45 -23.58 -31.28
N SER A 20 16.19 -23.96 -31.25
CA SER A 20 15.05 -23.14 -30.86
C SER A 20 15.26 -22.50 -29.49
N SER A 21 14.98 -21.19 -29.40
CA SER A 21 15.12 -20.38 -28.18
C SER A 21 14.28 -20.88 -26.99
N THR A 22 13.32 -21.77 -27.26
CA THR A 22 12.45 -22.39 -26.26
C THR A 22 13.15 -23.47 -25.42
N ALA A 23 14.27 -24.05 -25.88
CA ALA A 23 15.02 -25.05 -25.12
C ALA A 23 15.97 -24.43 -24.08
N ARG A 24 16.53 -23.24 -24.33
CA ARG A 24 17.42 -22.53 -23.38
C ARG A 24 16.67 -21.86 -22.22
N ALA A 25 15.38 -21.55 -22.39
CA ALA A 25 14.55 -21.00 -21.33
C ALA A 25 14.16 -22.04 -20.24
N LYS A 26 14.14 -23.34 -20.57
CA LYS A 26 13.75 -24.39 -19.62
C LYS A 26 14.89 -24.87 -18.72
N LEU A 27 16.16 -24.77 -19.13
CA LEU A 27 17.28 -25.18 -18.28
C LEU A 27 17.70 -24.14 -17.23
N ARG A 28 17.47 -22.84 -17.48
CA ARG A 28 17.77 -21.80 -16.47
C ARG A 28 16.73 -21.69 -15.36
N ARG A 29 15.52 -22.22 -15.51
CA ARG A 29 14.50 -22.22 -14.44
C ARG A 29 14.71 -23.30 -13.36
N ARG A 30 15.60 -24.28 -13.57
CA ARG A 30 15.87 -25.33 -12.58
C ARG A 30 17.15 -25.15 -11.75
N GLN A 31 18.01 -24.20 -12.09
CA GLN A 31 19.25 -23.92 -11.32
C GLN A 31 19.16 -22.74 -10.35
N TYR A 32 18.11 -21.91 -10.40
CA TYR A 32 17.88 -20.85 -9.40
C TYR A 32 16.85 -21.22 -8.32
N GLY A 33 16.33 -22.46 -8.34
CA GLY A 33 15.27 -22.92 -7.43
C GLY A 33 15.75 -23.65 -6.17
N LEU A 34 17.06 -23.78 -5.93
CA LEU A 34 17.60 -24.61 -4.84
C LEU A 34 18.76 -23.97 -4.05
N ALA A 35 18.98 -22.65 -4.20
CA ALA A 35 20.06 -21.92 -3.50
C ALA A 35 19.59 -20.70 -2.68
N ILE A 36 18.28 -20.57 -2.40
CA ILE A 36 17.73 -19.52 -1.49
C ILE A 36 17.13 -20.14 -0.21
N ALA A 37 17.20 -21.47 -0.04
CA ALA A 37 16.68 -22.16 1.14
C ALA A 37 17.73 -22.43 2.25
N ALA A 38 18.96 -21.91 2.13
CA ALA A 38 20.07 -22.29 3.03
C ALA A 38 20.88 -21.11 3.62
N VAL A 39 20.29 -19.90 3.72
CA VAL A 39 20.87 -18.78 4.49
C VAL A 39 19.92 -18.26 5.58
N ALA A 40 18.68 -18.75 5.65
CA ALA A 40 17.69 -18.31 6.64
C ALA A 40 17.65 -19.15 7.94
N ALA A 41 18.64 -20.00 8.20
CA ALA A 41 18.60 -20.97 9.31
C ALA A 41 19.70 -20.82 10.38
N CYS A 42 20.57 -19.81 10.33
CA CYS A 42 21.68 -19.65 11.31
C CYS A 42 21.73 -18.31 12.07
N ALA A 43 20.65 -17.53 12.10
CA ALA A 43 20.61 -16.25 12.83
C ALA A 43 19.61 -16.22 14.01
N SER A 44 19.09 -17.38 14.44
CA SER A 44 18.07 -17.47 15.49
C SER A 44 18.58 -17.91 16.87
N LEU A 45 19.89 -17.97 17.11
CA LEU A 45 20.42 -18.48 18.40
C LEU A 45 21.23 -17.52 19.27
N LEU A 46 21.45 -16.25 18.91
CA LEU A 46 22.31 -15.34 19.70
C LEU A 46 21.79 -13.88 19.76
N ALA A 47 20.53 -13.69 20.16
CA ALA A 47 20.01 -12.39 20.61
C ALA A 47 19.14 -12.53 21.88
N ALA A 48 19.52 -13.46 22.76
CA ALA A 48 18.98 -13.60 24.11
C ALA A 48 20.02 -13.15 25.15
N VAL A 49 20.59 -11.95 24.99
CA VAL A 49 21.47 -11.35 26.01
C VAL A 49 21.16 -9.86 26.11
N ALA A 50 20.87 -9.44 27.35
CA ALA A 50 20.49 -8.11 27.82
C ALA A 50 19.00 -7.72 27.66
N PHE A 51 18.11 -8.56 28.22
CA PHE A 51 16.85 -8.06 28.76
C PHE A 51 17.18 -7.22 30.00
N THR A 52 17.48 -5.94 29.80
CA THR A 52 17.53 -4.96 30.88
C THR A 52 16.19 -4.98 31.60
N LEU A 53 16.22 -5.25 32.90
CA LEU A 53 15.08 -5.32 33.79
C LEU A 53 14.11 -4.16 33.52
N PRO A 54 12.81 -4.43 33.33
CA PRO A 54 11.82 -3.37 33.21
C PRO A 54 11.81 -2.57 34.51
N SER A 55 12.34 -1.36 34.45
CA SER A 55 12.01 -0.30 35.41
C SER A 55 10.49 -0.28 35.57
N HIS A 56 10.05 -0.24 36.83
CA HIS A 56 8.67 -0.51 37.26
C HIS A 56 7.60 -0.03 36.29
N PRO A 57 6.52 -0.80 36.07
CA PRO A 57 5.36 -0.34 35.33
C PRO A 57 4.81 0.87 36.09
N THR A 58 5.26 2.04 35.70
CA THR A 58 4.66 3.29 36.13
C THR A 58 3.29 3.20 35.52
N SER A 59 2.26 2.98 36.35
CA SER A 59 0.88 2.88 35.88
C SER A 59 0.66 4.02 34.90
N PRO A 60 0.44 3.74 33.61
CA PRO A 60 0.36 4.78 32.61
C PRO A 60 -0.78 5.69 33.06
N ARG A 61 -0.42 6.94 33.35
CA ARG A 61 -1.41 7.96 33.69
C ARG A 61 -2.42 7.95 32.53
N PRO A 62 -3.74 7.89 32.79
CA PRO A 62 -4.72 7.90 31.72
C PRO A 62 -4.47 9.14 30.87
N THR A 63 -3.96 8.93 29.65
CA THR A 63 -3.73 10.01 28.70
C THR A 63 -5.11 10.52 28.34
N SER A 64 -5.37 11.81 28.58
CA SER A 64 -6.64 12.39 28.16
C SER A 64 -6.71 12.37 26.64
N VAL A 65 -7.51 11.45 26.11
CA VAL A 65 -7.81 11.36 24.67
C VAL A 65 -8.43 12.68 24.24
N GLN A 66 -7.76 13.39 23.35
CA GLN A 66 -8.27 14.64 22.80
C GLN A 66 -9.39 14.32 21.79
N PRO A 67 -10.42 15.16 21.66
CA PRO A 67 -11.50 14.97 20.67
C PRO A 67 -11.00 14.73 19.23
N GLY A 68 -9.82 15.23 18.89
CA GLY A 68 -9.18 15.03 17.58
C GLY A 68 -8.47 13.69 17.35
N ASP A 69 -8.15 12.94 18.42
CA ASP A 69 -7.31 11.74 18.31
C ASP A 69 -8.04 10.60 17.56
N ALA A 70 -9.34 10.43 17.81
CA ALA A 70 -10.16 9.44 17.10
C ALA A 70 -10.13 9.66 15.59
N VAL A 71 -10.32 10.90 15.14
CA VAL A 71 -10.30 11.25 13.71
C VAL A 71 -8.91 11.05 13.11
N ARG A 72 -7.83 11.39 13.83
CA ARG A 72 -6.44 11.14 13.39
C ARG A 72 -6.22 9.64 13.15
N TRP A 73 -6.59 8.80 14.11
CA TRP A 73 -6.38 7.36 14.03
C TRP A 73 -7.29 6.67 13.00
N LEU A 74 -8.53 7.13 12.84
CA LEU A 74 -9.41 6.72 11.75
C LEU A 74 -8.80 7.01 10.38
N ALA A 75 -8.29 8.23 10.17
CA ALA A 75 -7.63 8.60 8.92
C ALA A 75 -6.39 7.71 8.65
N ARG A 76 -5.58 7.44 9.68
CA ARG A 76 -4.44 6.52 9.57
C ARG A 76 -4.82 5.08 9.26
N ALA A 77 -5.95 4.61 9.78
CA ALA A 77 -6.49 3.29 9.47
C ALA A 77 -7.09 3.20 8.05
N GLY A 78 -7.07 4.31 7.28
CA GLY A 78 -7.66 4.40 5.95
C GLY A 78 -9.18 4.62 5.97
N LEU A 79 -9.74 5.03 7.11
CA LEU A 79 -11.17 5.26 7.31
C LEU A 79 -11.47 6.76 7.22
N SER A 80 -11.63 7.24 5.99
CA SER A 80 -12.09 8.61 5.71
C SER A 80 -13.61 8.66 5.51
N PRO A 81 -14.26 9.83 5.71
CA PRO A 81 -15.68 10.01 5.37
C PRO A 81 -16.00 9.56 3.94
N SER A 82 -15.14 9.90 2.96
CA SER A 82 -15.30 9.47 1.57
C SER A 82 -15.21 7.96 1.38
N ALA A 83 -14.31 7.28 2.08
CA ALA A 83 -14.18 5.82 1.97
C ALA A 83 -15.40 5.11 2.57
N LEU A 84 -15.90 5.60 3.70
CA LEU A 84 -17.11 5.10 4.35
C LEU A 84 -18.35 5.35 3.49
N ALA A 85 -18.50 6.56 2.95
CA ALA A 85 -19.60 6.90 2.06
C ALA A 85 -19.60 6.03 0.79
N ALA A 86 -18.44 5.83 0.16
CA ALA A 86 -18.30 4.96 -1.01
C ALA A 86 -18.56 3.48 -0.70
N ALA A 87 -18.27 3.05 0.53
CA ALA A 87 -18.64 1.72 1.01
C ALA A 87 -20.14 1.59 1.35
N GLY A 88 -20.94 2.65 1.22
CA GLY A 88 -22.36 2.65 1.54
C GLY A 88 -22.66 2.75 3.03
N VAL A 89 -21.74 3.31 3.83
CA VAL A 89 -21.96 3.59 5.26
C VAL A 89 -22.77 4.89 5.38
N ASP A 90 -23.87 4.85 6.12
CA ASP A 90 -24.69 6.03 6.39
C ASP A 90 -24.18 6.85 7.58
N GLY A 91 -24.83 7.98 7.88
CA GLY A 91 -24.44 8.85 8.99
C GLY A 91 -24.57 8.21 10.38
N ALA A 92 -25.57 7.35 10.60
CA ALA A 92 -25.77 6.69 11.89
C ALA A 92 -24.69 5.63 12.14
N GLN A 93 -24.38 4.82 11.13
CA GLN A 93 -23.27 3.88 11.15
C GLN A 93 -21.92 4.61 11.29
N GLY A 94 -21.75 5.74 10.62
CA GLY A 94 -20.57 6.61 10.77
C GLY A 94 -20.35 7.09 12.21
N ASN A 95 -21.42 7.51 12.90
CA ASN A 95 -21.35 7.87 14.32
C ASN A 95 -20.95 6.67 15.19
N ALA A 96 -21.47 5.48 14.90
CA ALA A 96 -21.09 4.26 15.62
C ALA A 96 -19.60 3.93 15.43
N VAL A 97 -19.08 4.06 14.20
CA VAL A 97 -17.65 3.89 13.89
C VAL A 97 -16.78 4.86 14.70
N ILE A 98 -17.15 6.15 14.76
CA ILE A 98 -16.42 7.15 15.55
C ILE A 98 -16.47 6.82 17.04
N ALA A 99 -17.63 6.45 17.57
CA ALA A 99 -17.80 6.10 18.99
C ALA A 99 -16.97 4.86 19.36
N SER A 100 -16.96 3.82 18.53
CA SER A 100 -16.12 2.63 18.72
C SER A 100 -14.63 2.97 18.67
N ALA A 101 -14.21 3.84 17.75
CA ALA A 101 -12.83 4.32 17.69
C ALA A 101 -12.42 5.09 18.95
N ALA A 102 -13.28 6.01 19.44
CA ALA A 102 -13.03 6.77 20.66
C ALA A 102 -12.93 5.86 21.89
N ALA A 103 -13.82 4.87 22.01
CA ALA A 103 -13.77 3.88 23.08
C ALA A 103 -12.46 3.06 23.06
N TYR A 104 -12.06 2.56 21.89
CA TYR A 104 -10.80 1.83 21.74
C TYR A 104 -9.59 2.71 22.13
N LEU A 105 -9.58 3.99 21.76
CA LEU A 105 -8.49 4.90 22.14
C LEU A 105 -8.47 5.21 23.64
N GLY A 106 -9.62 5.23 24.32
CA GLY A 106 -9.67 5.35 25.78
C GLY A 106 -8.94 4.22 26.50
N GLU A 107 -8.96 3.01 25.92
CA GLU A 107 -8.34 1.80 26.51
C GLU A 107 -6.92 1.54 25.99
N HIS A 108 -6.68 1.81 24.70
CA HIS A 108 -5.47 1.38 23.98
C HIS A 108 -4.71 2.52 23.28
N GLY A 109 -5.12 3.78 23.45
CA GLY A 109 -4.50 4.94 22.79
C GLY A 109 -3.00 5.03 23.03
N GLY A 110 -2.55 4.79 24.27
CA GLY A 110 -1.13 4.78 24.61
C GLY A 110 -0.30 3.72 23.86
N THR A 111 -0.90 2.58 23.51
CA THR A 111 -0.22 1.54 22.71
C THR A 111 -0.02 1.99 21.27
N LEU A 112 -1.03 2.65 20.67
CA LEU A 112 -0.95 3.19 19.32
C LEU A 112 0.08 4.33 19.24
N ASP A 113 0.05 5.28 20.17
CA ASP A 113 1.02 6.39 20.21
C ASP A 113 2.45 5.88 20.45
N ALA A 114 2.64 4.85 21.30
CA ALA A 114 3.94 4.22 21.51
C ALA A 114 4.44 3.49 20.25
N ALA A 115 3.57 2.79 19.53
CA ALA A 115 3.93 2.13 18.28
C ALA A 115 4.34 3.13 17.20
N GLU A 116 3.62 4.25 17.07
CA GLU A 116 4.00 5.34 16.18
C GLU A 116 5.36 5.95 16.55
N SER A 117 5.56 6.26 17.83
CA SER A 117 6.81 6.87 18.32
C SER A 117 8.01 5.98 17.99
N ARG A 118 7.88 4.65 18.15
CA ARG A 118 8.94 3.69 17.78
C ARG A 118 9.26 3.71 16.29
N VAL A 119 8.26 3.83 15.40
CA VAL A 119 8.50 3.93 13.95
C VAL A 119 9.27 5.22 13.64
N PHE A 120 8.87 6.34 14.25
CA PHE A 120 9.54 7.62 14.05
C PHE A 120 11.00 7.58 14.52
N GLU A 121 11.26 7.10 15.74
CA GLU A 121 12.61 6.98 16.31
C GLU A 121 13.49 6.03 15.49
N ALA A 122 12.99 4.84 15.14
CA ALA A 122 13.73 3.87 14.35
C ALA A 122 14.07 4.39 12.95
N ARG A 123 13.15 5.14 12.32
CA ARG A 123 13.39 5.78 11.02
C ARG A 123 14.44 6.87 11.12
N ALA A 124 14.31 7.77 12.10
CA ALA A 124 15.29 8.84 12.32
C ALA A 124 16.69 8.30 12.56
N ALA A 125 16.83 7.23 13.35
CA ALA A 125 18.11 6.56 13.59
C ALA A 125 18.70 5.96 12.30
N ALA A 126 17.89 5.23 11.52
CA ALA A 126 18.33 4.64 10.26
C ALA A 126 18.76 5.70 9.22
N GLU A 127 18.00 6.79 9.11
CA GLU A 127 18.30 7.90 8.20
C GLU A 127 19.56 8.67 8.63
N ALA A 128 19.72 8.96 9.92
CA ALA A 128 20.91 9.60 10.45
C ALA A 128 22.16 8.75 10.18
N ARG A 129 22.08 7.43 10.36
CA ARG A 129 23.18 6.52 10.05
C ARG A 129 23.50 6.50 8.57
N LEU A 130 22.49 6.39 7.71
CA LEU A 130 22.66 6.46 6.25
C LEU A 130 23.30 7.78 5.80
N ALA A 131 22.92 8.90 6.42
CA ALA A 131 23.51 10.20 6.13
C ALA A 131 25.01 10.24 6.49
N SER A 132 25.39 9.73 7.67
CA SER A 132 26.82 9.65 8.07
C SER A 132 27.66 8.79 7.12
N LEU A 133 27.09 7.69 6.61
CA LEU A 133 27.75 6.79 5.67
C LEU A 133 27.93 7.40 4.27
N ARG A 134 27.13 8.41 3.90
CA ARG A 134 27.28 9.13 2.62
C ARG A 134 28.42 10.14 2.65
N SER A 135 28.80 10.63 3.83
CA SER A 135 29.88 11.63 3.98
C SER A 135 31.23 11.04 4.34
N ALA A 136 31.34 9.72 4.54
CA ALA A 136 32.57 9.04 4.95
C ALA A 136 32.79 7.75 4.13
N GLU A 137 34.04 7.26 4.10
CA GLU A 137 34.31 5.89 3.68
C GLU A 137 33.74 4.93 4.74
N ALA A 138 32.64 4.27 4.40
CA ALA A 138 31.91 3.37 5.30
C ALA A 138 32.79 2.19 5.74
N ARG A 139 32.93 1.99 7.06
CA ARG A 139 33.59 0.78 7.59
C ARG A 139 32.59 -0.38 7.67
N THR A 140 33.10 -1.61 7.66
CA THR A 140 32.28 -2.83 7.73
C THR A 140 31.36 -2.85 8.95
N GLU A 141 31.83 -2.36 10.10
CA GLU A 141 31.05 -2.28 11.34
C GLU A 141 29.84 -1.32 11.20
N GLU A 142 30.00 -0.25 10.43
CA GLU A 142 28.96 0.76 10.22
C GLU A 142 27.85 0.25 9.29
N LEU A 143 28.22 -0.57 8.31
CA LEU A 143 27.26 -1.27 7.45
C LEU A 143 26.43 -2.27 8.24
N PHE A 144 27.05 -2.99 9.19
CA PHE A 144 26.35 -3.91 10.07
C PHE A 144 25.37 -3.17 11.00
N GLU A 145 25.77 -2.01 11.53
CA GLU A 145 24.89 -1.17 12.33
C GLU A 145 23.69 -0.64 11.53
N LEU A 146 23.90 -0.18 10.29
CA LEU A 146 22.80 0.24 9.41
C LEU A 146 21.82 -0.92 9.17
N GLN A 147 22.33 -2.13 8.92
CA GLN A 147 21.49 -3.32 8.75
C GLN A 147 20.65 -3.62 10.00
N SER A 148 21.25 -3.49 11.19
CA SER A 148 20.55 -3.63 12.48
C SER A 148 19.43 -2.59 12.65
N LEU A 149 19.71 -1.31 12.34
CA LEU A 149 18.73 -0.23 12.38
C LEU A 149 17.59 -0.44 11.39
N GLN A 150 17.88 -0.95 10.19
CA GLN A 150 16.85 -1.31 9.20
C GLN A 150 15.95 -2.45 9.69
N ALA A 151 16.51 -3.46 10.35
CA ALA A 151 15.73 -4.54 10.96
C ALA A 151 14.85 -4.02 12.11
N SER A 152 15.35 -3.09 12.91
CA SER A 152 14.58 -2.39 13.96
C SER A 152 13.40 -1.61 13.38
N LEU A 153 13.64 -0.82 12.31
CA LEU A 153 12.59 -0.08 11.61
C LEU A 153 11.51 -1.02 11.06
N ALA A 154 11.88 -2.10 10.39
CA ALA A 154 10.93 -3.08 9.87
C ALA A 154 10.09 -3.73 10.98
N THR A 155 10.70 -3.97 12.15
CA THR A 155 9.99 -4.49 13.34
C THR A 155 9.00 -3.46 13.89
N ALA A 156 9.40 -2.20 14.00
CA ALA A 156 8.53 -1.12 14.45
C ALA A 156 7.34 -0.90 13.49
N GLU A 157 7.60 -0.92 12.17
CA GLU A 157 6.56 -0.79 11.14
C GLU A 157 5.54 -1.94 11.21
N ARG A 158 6.00 -3.18 11.42
CA ARG A 158 5.11 -4.33 11.64
C ARG A 158 4.24 -4.16 12.88
N ALA A 159 4.84 -3.76 14.01
CA ALA A 159 4.08 -3.54 15.25
C ALA A 159 3.01 -2.45 15.10
N MET A 160 3.33 -1.37 14.38
CA MET A 160 2.38 -0.32 14.04
C MET A 160 1.25 -0.83 13.13
N GLN A 161 1.56 -1.66 12.14
CA GLN A 161 0.56 -2.29 11.26
C GLN A 161 -0.39 -3.20 12.04
N GLU A 162 0.14 -4.01 12.97
CA GLU A 162 -0.66 -4.88 13.84
C GLU A 162 -1.58 -4.06 14.76
N ALA A 163 -1.07 -2.98 15.37
CA ALA A 163 -1.88 -2.09 16.21
C ALA A 163 -3.00 -1.41 15.41
N LEU A 164 -2.70 -0.91 14.21
CA LEU A 164 -3.71 -0.34 13.31
C LEU A 164 -4.74 -1.38 12.84
N ALA A 165 -4.32 -2.63 12.61
CA ALA A 165 -5.24 -3.71 12.25
C ALA A 165 -6.22 -4.03 13.39
N ALA A 166 -5.73 -4.11 14.64
CA ALA A 166 -6.58 -4.31 15.81
C ALA A 166 -7.57 -3.14 16.01
N PHE A 167 -7.08 -1.90 15.92
CA PHE A 167 -7.93 -0.71 15.95
C PHE A 167 -9.03 -0.75 14.89
N ARG A 168 -8.67 -1.08 13.64
CA ARG A 168 -9.63 -1.18 12.53
C ARG A 168 -10.64 -2.30 12.75
N GLN A 169 -10.22 -3.47 13.26
CA GLN A 169 -11.12 -4.60 13.51
C GLN A 169 -12.24 -4.22 14.49
N VAL A 170 -11.89 -3.57 15.60
CA VAL A 170 -12.89 -3.12 16.61
C VAL A 170 -13.77 -2.02 16.04
N THR A 171 -13.17 -1.05 15.37
CA THR A 171 -13.87 0.11 14.80
C THR A 171 -14.90 -0.26 13.72
N LEU A 172 -14.63 -1.32 12.95
CA LEU A 172 -15.51 -1.79 11.88
C LEU A 172 -16.48 -2.90 12.31
N ALA A 173 -16.50 -3.30 13.59
CA ALA A 173 -17.30 -4.43 14.07
C ALA A 173 -18.82 -4.22 13.91
N SER A 174 -19.28 -2.97 13.83
CA SER A 174 -20.69 -2.61 13.62
C SER A 174 -21.12 -2.58 12.15
N LEU A 175 -20.17 -2.70 11.21
CA LEU A 175 -20.45 -2.65 9.79
C LEU A 175 -20.77 -4.04 9.23
N THR A 176 -21.49 -4.06 8.11
CA THR A 176 -21.81 -5.31 7.42
C THR A 176 -20.57 -5.90 6.72
N PRO A 177 -20.47 -7.23 6.54
CA PRO A 177 -19.34 -7.84 5.84
C PRO A 177 -19.05 -7.26 4.43
N PRO A 178 -20.06 -6.94 3.59
CA PRO A 178 -19.82 -6.26 2.31
C PRO A 178 -19.19 -4.88 2.45
N GLN A 179 -19.61 -4.07 3.43
CA GLN A 179 -19.02 -2.75 3.69
C GLN A 179 -17.54 -2.89 4.10
N VAL A 180 -17.22 -3.84 4.98
CA VAL A 180 -15.84 -4.12 5.42
C VAL A 180 -14.96 -4.58 4.25
N ALA A 181 -15.48 -5.44 3.37
CA ALA A 181 -14.79 -5.88 2.16
C ALA A 181 -14.52 -4.71 1.21
N THR A 182 -15.50 -3.86 0.94
CA THR A 182 -15.33 -2.65 0.12
C THR A 182 -14.27 -1.72 0.68
N LEU A 183 -14.25 -1.50 2.00
CA LEU A 183 -13.21 -0.69 2.67
C LEU A 183 -11.81 -1.32 2.58
N ALA A 184 -11.70 -2.65 2.52
CA ALA A 184 -10.43 -3.32 2.24
C ALA A 184 -9.96 -3.03 0.81
N THR A 185 -10.83 -3.19 -0.18
CA THR A 185 -10.56 -2.88 -1.59
C THR A 185 -10.16 -1.42 -1.80
N ILE A 186 -10.84 -0.48 -1.16
CA ILE A 186 -10.52 0.96 -1.24
C ILE A 186 -9.10 1.22 -0.72
N ARG A 187 -8.73 0.58 0.41
CA ARG A 187 -7.39 0.74 1.01
C ARG A 187 -6.31 0.23 0.06
N GLU A 188 -6.48 -0.96 -0.51
CA GLU A 188 -5.54 -1.55 -1.47
C GLU A 188 -5.39 -0.69 -2.73
N SER A 189 -6.49 -0.08 -3.18
CA SER A 189 -6.52 0.77 -4.38
C SER A 189 -5.99 2.20 -4.15
N THR A 190 -5.63 2.57 -2.91
CA THR A 190 -5.25 3.96 -2.57
C THR A 190 -3.94 4.40 -3.22
N LEU A 191 -3.02 3.46 -3.47
CA LEU A 191 -1.71 3.73 -4.08
C LEU A 191 -1.80 4.25 -5.52
N PHE A 192 -2.92 4.01 -6.21
CA PHE A 192 -3.09 4.34 -7.63
C PHE A 192 -3.68 5.73 -7.88
N GLY A 193 -4.16 6.43 -6.83
CA GLY A 193 -4.68 7.79 -6.98
C GLY A 193 -5.97 7.91 -7.81
N LEU A 194 -6.73 6.81 -7.95
CA LEU A 194 -8.03 6.82 -8.64
C LEU A 194 -9.08 7.66 -7.87
N PRO A 195 -10.13 8.20 -8.52
CA PRO A 195 -11.28 8.74 -7.80
C PRO A 195 -11.95 7.68 -6.92
N MET A 196 -12.59 8.10 -5.83
CA MET A 196 -13.04 7.20 -4.75
C MET A 196 -14.03 6.13 -5.25
N GLU A 197 -14.95 6.49 -6.13
CA GLU A 197 -15.95 5.60 -6.71
C GLU A 197 -15.31 4.44 -7.50
N TYR A 198 -14.15 4.65 -8.11
CA TYR A 198 -13.44 3.62 -8.86
C TYR A 198 -12.57 2.71 -7.97
N ARG A 199 -12.40 3.04 -6.68
CA ARG A 199 -11.59 2.26 -5.72
C ARG A 199 -12.36 1.12 -5.06
N VAL A 200 -13.68 1.04 -5.26
CA VAL A 200 -14.53 0.02 -4.62
C VAL A 200 -14.47 -1.35 -5.30
N ALA A 201 -14.13 -1.38 -6.58
CA ALA A 201 -14.08 -2.60 -7.39
C ALA A 201 -12.65 -3.15 -7.44
N PRO A 202 -12.44 -4.45 -7.16
CA PRO A 202 -11.12 -5.06 -7.27
C PRO A 202 -10.68 -5.07 -8.74
N ARG A 203 -9.43 -4.69 -8.99
CA ARG A 203 -8.85 -4.58 -10.33
C ARG A 203 -7.39 -5.00 -10.29
N ALA A 204 -6.88 -5.53 -11.40
CA ALA A 204 -5.46 -5.77 -11.53
C ALA A 204 -4.69 -4.43 -11.59
N GLU A 205 -3.44 -4.43 -11.13
CA GLU A 205 -2.59 -3.23 -11.14
C GLU A 205 -2.53 -2.56 -12.52
N ALA A 206 -2.35 -3.36 -13.58
CA ALA A 206 -2.30 -2.86 -14.96
C ALA A 206 -3.60 -2.15 -15.38
N GLU A 207 -4.75 -2.64 -14.93
CA GLU A 207 -6.06 -2.02 -15.20
C GLU A 207 -6.24 -0.72 -14.42
N GLN A 208 -5.78 -0.67 -13.17
CA GLN A 208 -5.83 0.53 -12.34
C GLN A 208 -4.96 1.65 -12.93
N VAL A 209 -3.76 1.32 -13.40
CA VAL A 209 -2.87 2.26 -14.09
C VAL A 209 -3.51 2.75 -15.40
N ALA A 210 -4.02 1.83 -16.23
CA ALA A 210 -4.70 2.19 -17.48
C ALA A 210 -5.93 3.10 -17.24
N LEU A 211 -6.71 2.82 -16.20
CA LEU A 211 -7.85 3.64 -15.80
C LEU A 211 -7.43 5.03 -15.33
N ARG A 212 -6.38 5.12 -14.49
CA ARG A 212 -5.85 6.40 -14.02
C ARG A 212 -5.41 7.28 -15.17
N ASP A 213 -4.67 6.71 -16.12
CA ASP A 213 -4.12 7.45 -17.26
C ASP A 213 -5.24 7.85 -18.23
N ALA A 214 -6.24 6.98 -18.44
CA ALA A 214 -7.44 7.31 -19.21
C ALA A 214 -8.25 8.45 -18.58
N LEU A 215 -8.47 8.44 -17.27
CA LEU A 215 -9.14 9.54 -16.55
C LEU A 215 -8.35 10.85 -16.67
N ALA A 216 -7.02 10.79 -16.63
CA ALA A 216 -6.17 11.96 -16.85
C ALA A 216 -6.31 12.51 -18.27
N ASN A 217 -6.33 11.65 -19.30
CA ASN A 217 -6.56 12.03 -20.69
C ASN A 217 -7.92 12.74 -20.85
N LEU A 218 -9.00 12.17 -20.33
CA LEU A 218 -10.34 12.75 -20.40
C LEU A 218 -10.40 14.14 -19.74
N ARG A 219 -9.73 14.30 -18.59
CA ARG A 219 -9.65 15.60 -17.89
C ARG A 219 -8.90 16.64 -18.72
N ILE A 220 -7.75 16.29 -19.30
CA ILE A 220 -6.94 17.19 -20.13
C ILE A 220 -7.69 17.58 -21.41
N ALA A 221 -8.32 16.61 -22.08
CA ALA A 221 -9.11 16.84 -23.29
C ALA A 221 -10.24 17.85 -23.04
N ARG A 222 -11.00 17.66 -21.94
CA ARG A 222 -12.04 18.59 -21.50
C ARG A 222 -11.49 19.99 -21.23
N GLN A 223 -10.37 20.11 -20.50
CA GLN A 223 -9.76 21.41 -20.19
C GLN A 223 -9.27 22.15 -21.43
N ARG A 224 -8.83 21.43 -22.46
CA ARG A 224 -8.32 22.00 -23.73
C ARG A 224 -9.40 22.18 -24.80
N GLY A 225 -10.63 21.71 -24.56
CA GLY A 225 -11.70 21.75 -25.56
C GLY A 225 -11.44 20.86 -26.78
N ILE A 226 -10.66 19.78 -26.62
CA ILE A 226 -10.39 18.81 -27.69
C ILE A 226 -11.14 17.50 -27.42
N GLU A 227 -11.34 16.70 -28.47
CA GLU A 227 -11.92 15.37 -28.34
C GLU A 227 -10.97 14.45 -27.54
N ALA A 228 -11.53 13.66 -26.62
CA ALA A 228 -10.76 12.69 -25.85
C ALA A 228 -10.41 11.48 -26.72
N ASP A 229 -9.28 10.84 -26.42
CA ASP A 229 -8.91 9.61 -27.12
C ASP A 229 -9.99 8.52 -26.94
N ALA A 230 -10.40 7.91 -28.06
CA ALA A 230 -11.53 6.97 -28.07
C ALA A 230 -11.25 5.71 -27.24
N ALA A 231 -9.99 5.23 -27.20
CA ALA A 231 -9.61 4.08 -26.39
C ALA A 231 -9.63 4.43 -24.90
N CYS A 232 -9.15 5.63 -24.52
CA CYS A 232 -9.27 6.13 -23.14
C CYS A 232 -10.73 6.25 -22.71
N ALA A 233 -11.60 6.79 -23.57
CA ALA A 233 -13.03 6.89 -23.30
C ALA A 233 -13.68 5.50 -23.14
N ALA A 234 -13.27 4.50 -23.94
CA ALA A 234 -13.73 3.13 -23.81
C ALA A 234 -13.26 2.49 -22.48
N THR A 235 -12.01 2.69 -22.07
CA THR A 235 -11.48 2.21 -20.78
C THR A 235 -12.29 2.72 -19.60
N VAL A 236 -12.56 4.04 -19.55
CA VAL A 236 -13.35 4.64 -18.45
C VAL A 236 -14.79 4.12 -18.45
N ARG A 237 -15.39 3.93 -19.63
CA ARG A 237 -16.75 3.37 -19.78
C ARG A 237 -16.81 1.93 -19.27
N ASN A 238 -15.87 1.08 -19.67
CA ASN A 238 -15.81 -0.31 -19.24
C ASN A 238 -15.52 -0.45 -17.74
N ALA A 239 -14.87 0.55 -17.14
CA ALA A 239 -14.63 0.58 -15.71
C ALA A 239 -15.86 0.98 -14.87
N ARG A 240 -16.94 1.49 -15.48
CA ARG A 240 -18.19 1.82 -14.79
C ARG A 240 -19.05 0.57 -14.63
N THR A 241 -18.69 -0.23 -13.65
CA THR A 241 -19.49 -1.39 -13.22
C THR A 241 -20.63 -0.94 -12.31
N ALA A 242 -21.58 -1.82 -12.02
CA ALA A 242 -22.69 -1.53 -11.11
C ALA A 242 -22.19 -1.12 -9.71
N GLU A 243 -21.08 -1.69 -9.25
CA GLU A 243 -20.45 -1.34 -7.96
C GLU A 243 -19.91 0.09 -7.96
N VAL A 244 -19.28 0.53 -9.05
CA VAL A 244 -18.77 1.90 -9.19
C VAL A 244 -19.92 2.90 -9.23
N GLU A 245 -21.00 2.58 -9.94
CA GLU A 245 -22.20 3.43 -9.98
C GLU A 245 -22.90 3.50 -8.62
N ALA A 246 -23.02 2.37 -7.92
CA ALA A 246 -23.57 2.32 -6.56
C ALA A 246 -22.71 3.11 -5.56
N ALA A 247 -21.38 3.04 -5.68
CA ALA A 247 -20.47 3.83 -4.84
C ALA A 247 -20.57 5.33 -5.14
N ALA A 248 -20.72 5.72 -6.41
CA ALA A 248 -20.94 7.11 -6.79
C ALA A 248 -22.26 7.66 -6.22
N ALA A 249 -23.34 6.87 -6.29
CA ALA A 249 -24.62 7.23 -5.67
C ALA A 249 -24.51 7.33 -4.13
N SER A 250 -23.84 6.37 -3.49
CA SER A 250 -23.63 6.35 -2.04
C SER A 250 -22.78 7.54 -1.56
N LEU A 251 -21.76 7.92 -2.33
CA LEU A 251 -20.97 9.13 -2.08
C LEU A 251 -21.85 10.38 -2.11
N ALA A 252 -22.72 10.51 -3.11
CA ALA A 252 -23.62 11.66 -3.21
C ALA A 252 -24.61 11.74 -2.02
N GLN A 253 -25.10 10.60 -1.55
CA GLN A 253 -26.09 10.53 -0.47
C GLN A 253 -25.49 10.67 0.93
N ASN A 254 -24.37 9.99 1.21
CA ASN A 254 -23.90 9.76 2.58
C ASN A 254 -22.70 10.63 2.98
N LEU A 255 -22.01 11.29 2.04
CA LEU A 255 -20.77 12.00 2.34
C LEU A 255 -20.97 13.20 3.29
N GLN A 256 -22.02 14.01 3.07
CA GLN A 256 -22.34 15.15 3.92
C GLN A 256 -22.61 14.77 5.39
N PRO A 257 -23.54 13.83 5.70
CA PRO A 257 -23.79 13.44 7.08
C PRO A 257 -22.56 12.81 7.75
N LEU A 258 -21.72 12.09 7.00
CA LEU A 258 -20.45 11.58 7.52
C LEU A 258 -19.46 12.71 7.85
N HIS A 259 -19.35 13.74 7.01
CA HIS A 259 -18.53 14.92 7.34
C HIS A 259 -19.04 15.65 8.59
N ALA A 260 -20.35 15.80 8.74
CA ALA A 260 -20.94 16.41 9.92
C ALA A 260 -20.59 15.61 11.20
N ALA A 261 -20.70 14.28 11.16
CA ALA A 261 -20.28 13.41 12.26
C ALA A 261 -18.79 13.56 12.60
N TRP A 262 -17.92 13.60 11.58
CA TRP A 262 -16.48 13.82 11.75
C TRP A 262 -16.16 15.18 12.37
N ASN A 263 -16.80 16.25 11.90
CA ASN A 263 -16.58 17.60 12.42
C ASN A 263 -17.06 17.72 13.87
N ALA A 264 -18.21 17.14 14.21
CA ALA A 264 -18.70 17.08 15.58
C ALA A 264 -17.71 16.36 16.51
N ALA A 265 -17.09 15.27 16.06
CA ALA A 265 -16.05 14.57 16.81
C ALA A 265 -14.79 15.44 17.02
N LEU A 266 -14.44 16.29 16.04
CA LEU A 266 -13.37 17.28 16.17
C LEU A 266 -13.74 18.49 17.05
N GLY A 267 -14.99 18.63 17.47
CA GLY A 267 -15.50 19.82 18.16
C GLY A 267 -15.63 21.06 17.26
N ARG A 268 -15.92 20.86 15.96
CA ARG A 268 -16.09 21.92 14.95
C ARG A 268 -17.52 22.02 14.45
#